data_AF-B8GAX1-F1
#
_entry.id   AF-B8GAX1-F1
#
_cell.length_a   1.000
_cell.length_b   1.000
_cell.length_c   1.000
_cell.angle_alpha   90.00
_cell.angle_beta   90.00
_cell.angle_gamma   90.00
#
_symmetry.space_group_name_H-M   'P 1'
#
loop_
_entity.id
_entity.type
_entity.pdbx_description
1 polymer ?
#
loop_
_entity_poly.entity_id
_entity_poly.type
_entity_poly.pdbx_seq_one_letter_code
_entity_poly.pdbx_strand_id
1 'polypeptide(L)'
;MILGRIHCLDDAAWPAFLNLLETAAPPVQQALLDSAAWLLRLAREKTPGAAQSLVPLLDAGEAAVRTAAIHTMGYLPQPDSAVIDRLLRLFEGKRVGREEVLAAALARLVARASAELYAPVEATLRAALPDGSTAAGWVRLRVSRAGKDVDPAALLKSLQEGLSDTEALLTAFLRAGTDDDVWGEYHERVVALVRALVETDGTLLEALLLALEEALAGKEWPPTPIALAAVAACAEAMPDAPNKALRDRGQGDLLVRGTRQADSYTARRQAITALSYLR
;
A
#
# COMPACT_ATOMS: atom_id res chain seq x y z
N MET A 1 -9.19 0.23 -22.79
CA MET A 1 -8.07 -0.64 -23.24
C MET A 1 -8.26 -2.00 -22.59
N ILE A 2 -8.41 -3.07 -23.37
CA ILE A 2 -8.84 -4.40 -22.89
C ILE A 2 -7.72 -5.12 -22.11
N LEU A 3 -6.46 -4.75 -22.33
CA LEU A 3 -5.29 -5.43 -21.78
C LEU A 3 -4.94 -5.05 -20.33
N GLY A 4 -5.60 -4.06 -19.72
CA GLY A 4 -5.28 -3.56 -18.37
C GLY A 4 -6.02 -4.25 -17.21
N ARG A 5 -6.68 -5.38 -17.45
CA ARG A 5 -7.55 -6.08 -16.47
C ARG A 5 -7.54 -7.60 -16.66
N ILE A 6 -6.39 -8.15 -17.07
CA ILE A 6 -6.26 -9.60 -17.19
C ILE A 6 -6.13 -10.16 -15.78
N HIS A 7 -7.21 -10.79 -15.31
CA HIS A 7 -7.36 -11.33 -13.96
C HIS A 7 -7.19 -12.86 -13.90
N CYS A 8 -6.82 -13.47 -15.01
CA CYS A 8 -6.47 -14.88 -15.07
C CYS A 8 -5.69 -15.08 -16.36
N LEU A 9 -4.60 -15.83 -16.29
CA LEU A 9 -3.84 -16.21 -17.46
C LEU A 9 -3.54 -17.70 -17.34
N ASP A 10 -3.85 -18.44 -18.40
CA ASP A 10 -3.46 -19.84 -18.53
C ASP A 10 -1.92 -19.93 -18.61
N ASP A 11 -1.34 -20.97 -18.00
CA ASP A 11 0.11 -21.21 -18.02
C ASP A 11 0.67 -21.23 -19.46
N ALA A 12 -0.10 -21.75 -20.43
CA ALA A 12 0.28 -21.78 -21.83
C ALA A 12 0.32 -20.38 -22.48
N ALA A 13 -0.41 -19.41 -21.93
CA ALA A 13 -0.44 -18.04 -22.42
C ALA A 13 0.63 -17.15 -21.75
N TRP A 14 1.26 -17.62 -20.67
CA TRP A 14 2.29 -16.86 -19.94
C TRP A 14 3.48 -16.42 -20.82
N PRO A 15 4.09 -17.31 -21.65
CA PRO A 15 5.20 -16.90 -22.52
C PRO A 15 4.81 -15.83 -23.54
N ALA A 16 3.61 -15.93 -24.12
CA ALA A 16 3.11 -14.95 -25.08
C ALA A 16 2.86 -13.59 -24.42
N PHE A 17 2.35 -13.58 -23.19
CA PHE A 17 2.16 -12.37 -22.40
C PHE A 17 3.49 -11.68 -22.08
N LEU A 18 4.51 -12.43 -21.66
CA LEU A 18 5.85 -11.89 -21.41
C LEU A 18 6.49 -11.32 -22.70
N ASN A 19 6.37 -12.03 -23.81
CA ASN A 19 6.87 -11.54 -25.10
C ASN A 19 6.18 -10.25 -25.56
N LEU A 20 4.87 -10.11 -25.31
CA LEU A 20 4.14 -8.87 -25.58
C LEU A 20 4.65 -7.72 -24.70
N LEU A 21 4.98 -7.99 -23.45
CA LEU A 21 5.52 -6.98 -22.55
C LEU A 21 6.85 -6.38 -23.07
N GLU A 22 7.68 -7.20 -23.72
CA GLU A 22 8.96 -6.77 -24.30
C GLU A 22 8.81 -6.03 -25.63
N THR A 23 7.81 -6.37 -26.44
CA THR A 23 7.67 -5.90 -27.83
C THR A 23 6.62 -4.81 -28.04
N ALA A 24 5.71 -4.61 -27.09
CA ALA A 24 4.62 -3.67 -27.23
C ALA A 24 5.06 -2.20 -27.09
N ALA A 25 4.24 -1.29 -27.65
CA ALA A 25 4.42 0.15 -27.45
C ALA A 25 4.13 0.56 -25.99
N PRO A 26 4.70 1.69 -25.50
CA PRO A 26 4.64 2.06 -24.08
C PRO A 26 3.24 2.10 -23.44
N PRO A 27 2.18 2.62 -24.09
CA PRO A 27 0.83 2.59 -23.50
C PRO A 27 0.29 1.17 -23.30
N VAL A 28 0.66 0.25 -24.20
CA VAL A 28 0.27 -1.15 -24.11
C VAL A 28 1.12 -1.86 -23.05
N GLN A 29 2.42 -1.56 -22.96
CA GLN A 29 3.28 -2.07 -21.88
C GLN A 29 2.75 -1.68 -20.50
N GLN A 30 2.33 -0.42 -20.32
CA GLN A 30 1.74 0.02 -19.05
C GLN A 30 0.51 -0.81 -18.68
N ALA A 31 -0.42 -1.01 -19.63
CA ALA A 31 -1.60 -1.85 -19.38
C ALA A 31 -1.25 -3.31 -19.08
N LEU A 32 -0.25 -3.86 -19.77
CA LEU A 32 0.25 -5.21 -19.51
C LEU A 32 0.90 -5.30 -18.13
N LEU A 33 1.64 -4.27 -17.68
CA LEU A 33 2.25 -4.21 -16.35
C LEU A 33 1.22 -4.15 -15.23
N ASP A 34 0.12 -3.42 -15.43
CA ASP A 34 -1.01 -3.41 -14.49
C ASP A 34 -1.62 -4.81 -14.35
N SER A 35 -1.84 -5.50 -15.48
CA SER A 35 -2.28 -6.90 -15.49
C SER A 35 -1.25 -7.83 -14.84
N ALA A 36 0.04 -7.65 -15.13
CA ALA A 36 1.12 -8.46 -14.57
C ALA A 36 1.20 -8.30 -13.04
N ALA A 37 1.05 -7.09 -12.53
CA ALA A 37 1.03 -6.83 -11.09
C ALA A 37 -0.10 -7.62 -10.42
N TRP A 38 -1.30 -7.59 -11.01
CA TRP A 38 -2.44 -8.34 -10.51
C TRP A 38 -2.23 -9.86 -10.58
N LEU A 39 -1.70 -10.37 -11.69
CA LEU A 39 -1.43 -11.81 -11.88
C LEU A 39 -0.37 -12.31 -10.89
N LEU A 40 0.74 -11.59 -10.74
CA LEU A 40 1.82 -11.94 -9.80
C LEU A 40 1.34 -11.87 -8.34
N ARG A 41 0.46 -10.93 -8.02
CA ARG A 41 -0.14 -10.80 -6.70
C ARG A 41 -0.98 -12.02 -6.32
N LEU A 42 -1.69 -12.61 -7.28
CA LEU A 42 -2.51 -13.81 -7.06
C LEU A 42 -1.74 -15.13 -7.28
N ALA A 43 -0.59 -15.09 -7.94
CA ALA A 43 0.23 -16.25 -8.19
C ALA A 43 0.72 -16.87 -6.87
N ARG A 44 0.42 -18.16 -6.67
CA ARG A 44 0.86 -18.91 -5.48
C ARG A 44 2.24 -19.54 -5.64
N GLU A 45 2.75 -19.61 -6.87
CA GLU A 45 4.00 -20.29 -7.21
C GLU A 45 4.90 -19.42 -8.10
N LYS A 46 6.12 -19.91 -8.37
CA LYS A 46 7.06 -19.25 -9.27
C LYS A 46 6.40 -18.98 -10.60
N THR A 47 6.61 -17.78 -11.09
CA THR A 47 6.17 -17.35 -12.42
C THR A 47 7.42 -17.23 -13.30
N PRO A 48 7.83 -18.30 -14.01
CA PRO A 48 9.11 -18.33 -14.70
C PRO A 48 9.19 -17.21 -15.75
N GLY A 49 10.36 -16.59 -15.89
CA GLY A 49 10.57 -15.53 -16.88
C GLY A 49 10.11 -14.14 -16.44
N ALA A 50 9.23 -14.02 -15.42
CA ALA A 50 8.66 -12.72 -15.03
C ALA A 50 9.73 -11.71 -14.61
N ALA A 51 10.68 -12.12 -13.76
CA ALA A 51 11.79 -11.26 -13.36
C ALA A 51 12.67 -10.87 -14.56
N GLN A 52 12.97 -11.83 -15.45
CA GLN A 52 13.80 -11.59 -16.63
C GLN A 52 13.18 -10.56 -17.58
N SER A 53 11.86 -10.60 -17.79
CA SER A 53 11.17 -9.64 -18.66
C SER A 53 10.93 -8.27 -17.98
N LEU A 54 10.85 -8.21 -16.65
CA LEU A 54 10.64 -6.94 -15.92
C LEU A 54 11.92 -6.12 -15.72
N VAL A 55 13.07 -6.77 -15.53
CA VAL A 55 14.35 -6.08 -15.23
C VAL A 55 14.74 -5.06 -16.30
N PRO A 56 14.66 -5.35 -17.62
CA PRO A 56 14.99 -4.36 -18.66
C PRO A 56 14.09 -3.11 -18.61
N LEU A 57 12.85 -3.24 -18.14
CA LEU A 57 11.90 -2.12 -18.08
C LEU A 57 12.21 -1.12 -16.96
N LEU A 58 13.12 -1.47 -16.04
CA LEU A 58 13.67 -0.52 -15.07
C LEU A 58 14.44 0.62 -15.72
N ASP A 59 14.96 0.38 -16.92
CA ASP A 59 15.74 1.34 -17.70
C ASP A 59 14.93 1.86 -18.90
N ALA A 60 13.60 1.65 -18.91
CA ALA A 60 12.72 2.16 -19.95
C ALA A 60 12.79 3.71 -20.00
N GLY A 61 12.88 4.24 -21.23
CA GLY A 61 12.89 5.69 -21.46
C GLY A 61 11.58 6.37 -21.03
N GLU A 62 10.45 5.67 -21.18
CA GLU A 62 9.15 6.16 -20.73
C GLU A 62 9.02 6.02 -19.21
N ALA A 63 8.83 7.14 -18.51
CA ALA A 63 8.78 7.16 -17.05
C ALA A 63 7.59 6.35 -16.50
N ALA A 64 6.44 6.41 -17.18
CA ALA A 64 5.25 5.65 -16.78
C ALA A 64 5.49 4.13 -16.83
N VAL A 65 6.18 3.63 -17.87
CA VAL A 65 6.53 2.20 -18.00
C VAL A 65 7.50 1.79 -16.90
N ARG A 66 8.52 2.61 -16.65
CA ARG A 66 9.50 2.35 -15.57
C ARG A 66 8.84 2.27 -14.20
N THR A 67 7.96 3.22 -13.87
CA THR A 67 7.22 3.23 -12.61
C THR A 67 6.28 2.02 -12.49
N ALA A 68 5.56 1.67 -13.56
CA ALA A 68 4.71 0.49 -13.59
C ALA A 68 5.53 -0.80 -13.40
N ALA A 69 6.71 -0.91 -14.02
CA ALA A 69 7.58 -2.08 -13.86
C ALA A 69 8.08 -2.23 -12.42
N ILE A 70 8.48 -1.13 -11.78
CA ILE A 70 8.88 -1.13 -10.36
C ILE A 70 7.72 -1.59 -9.48
N HIS A 71 6.52 -1.06 -9.71
CA HIS A 71 5.32 -1.48 -9.01
C HIS A 71 5.06 -2.98 -9.19
N THR A 72 5.04 -3.47 -10.42
CA THR A 72 4.84 -4.89 -10.77
C THR A 72 5.89 -5.80 -10.11
N MET A 73 7.16 -5.37 -10.07
CA MET A 73 8.23 -6.12 -9.39
C MET A 73 7.96 -6.35 -7.91
N GLY A 74 7.26 -5.42 -7.25
CA GLY A 74 6.82 -5.57 -5.86
C GLY A 74 6.02 -6.85 -5.58
N TYR A 75 5.38 -7.44 -6.60
CA TYR A 75 4.51 -8.60 -6.46
C TYR A 75 5.19 -9.93 -6.81
N LEU A 76 6.48 -9.94 -7.17
CA LEU A 76 7.17 -11.19 -7.49
C LEU A 76 7.08 -12.16 -6.29
N PRO A 77 6.62 -13.41 -6.51
CA PRO A 77 6.39 -14.36 -5.42
C PRO A 77 7.68 -14.83 -4.75
N GLN A 78 8.78 -14.88 -5.51
CA GLN A 78 10.11 -15.24 -5.01
C GLN A 78 11.15 -14.29 -5.61
N PRO A 79 11.47 -13.17 -4.91
CA PRO A 79 12.49 -12.25 -5.40
C PRO A 79 13.88 -12.88 -5.31
N ASP A 80 14.65 -12.71 -6.38
CA ASP A 80 16.10 -12.96 -6.38
C ASP A 80 16.82 -11.76 -5.72
N SER A 81 17.94 -12.02 -5.03
CA SER A 81 18.76 -10.98 -4.41
C SER A 81 19.22 -9.94 -5.45
N ALA A 82 19.53 -10.37 -6.67
CA ALA A 82 19.92 -9.47 -7.76
C ALA A 82 18.84 -8.43 -8.11
N VAL A 83 17.55 -8.79 -8.01
CA VAL A 83 16.44 -7.87 -8.24
C VAL A 83 16.34 -6.85 -7.11
N ILE A 84 16.43 -7.31 -5.85
CA ILE A 84 16.42 -6.43 -4.68
C ILE A 84 17.59 -5.45 -4.73
N ASP A 85 18.80 -5.93 -5.01
CA ASP A 85 20.00 -5.10 -5.14
C ASP A 85 19.90 -4.07 -6.27
N ARG A 86 19.20 -4.42 -7.37
CA ARG A 86 18.94 -3.47 -8.46
C ARG A 86 17.98 -2.37 -8.01
N LEU A 87 16.88 -2.72 -7.34
CA LEU A 87 15.90 -1.76 -6.85
C LEU A 87 16.48 -0.86 -5.75
N LEU A 88 17.29 -1.40 -4.84
CA LEU A 88 18.01 -0.63 -3.82
C LEU A 88 18.92 0.42 -4.47
N ARG A 89 19.73 0.03 -5.46
CA ARG A 89 20.61 0.98 -6.18
C ARG A 89 19.82 2.08 -6.90
N LEU A 90 18.64 1.77 -7.44
CA LEU A 90 17.77 2.78 -8.05
C LEU A 90 17.21 3.76 -7.01
N PHE A 91 16.84 3.25 -5.83
CA PHE A 91 16.34 4.03 -4.71
C PHE A 91 17.42 4.96 -4.15
N GLU A 92 18.58 4.43 -3.80
CA GLU A 92 19.71 5.21 -3.27
C GLU A 92 20.20 6.25 -4.27
N GLY A 93 20.22 5.90 -5.56
CA GLY A 93 20.63 6.80 -6.62
C GLY A 93 19.59 7.86 -7.00
N LYS A 94 18.39 7.86 -6.39
CA LYS A 94 17.25 8.74 -6.73
C LYS A 94 17.00 8.85 -8.24
N ARG A 95 17.16 7.74 -8.97
CA ARG A 95 17.21 7.72 -10.45
C ARG A 95 15.83 7.72 -11.12
N VAL A 96 14.78 7.43 -10.36
CA VAL A 96 13.43 7.25 -10.89
C VAL A 96 12.57 8.50 -10.64
N GLY A 97 12.85 9.26 -9.57
CA GLY A 97 12.04 10.40 -9.14
C GLY A 97 10.68 10.00 -8.58
N ARG A 98 10.55 8.73 -8.17
CA ARG A 98 9.34 8.07 -7.62
C ARG A 98 9.74 7.11 -6.50
N GLU A 99 10.52 7.63 -5.56
CA GLU A 99 11.13 6.87 -4.46
C GLU A 99 10.07 6.20 -3.57
N GLU A 100 8.85 6.75 -3.50
CA GLU A 100 7.72 6.13 -2.79
C GLU A 100 7.29 4.80 -3.44
N VAL A 101 7.35 4.70 -4.77
CA VAL A 101 7.00 3.48 -5.50
C VAL A 101 8.09 2.42 -5.31
N LEU A 102 9.36 2.84 -5.35
CA LEU A 102 10.49 1.96 -5.05
C LEU A 102 10.45 1.45 -3.61
N ALA A 103 10.19 2.33 -2.64
CA ALA A 103 10.08 1.96 -1.23
C ALA A 103 8.96 0.93 -1.01
N ALA A 104 7.80 1.14 -1.64
CA ALA A 104 6.68 0.20 -1.55
C ALA A 104 7.00 -1.15 -2.21
N ALA A 105 7.67 -1.16 -3.37
CA ALA A 105 8.08 -2.39 -4.05
C ALA A 105 9.12 -3.17 -3.24
N LEU A 106 10.16 -2.50 -2.73
CA LEU A 106 11.18 -3.08 -1.85
C LEU A 106 10.54 -3.67 -0.60
N ALA A 107 9.64 -2.93 0.05
CA ALA A 107 8.94 -3.39 1.24
C ALA A 107 8.15 -4.68 0.99
N ARG A 108 7.43 -4.78 -0.14
CA ARG A 108 6.68 -5.99 -0.52
C ARG A 108 7.58 -7.19 -0.76
N LEU A 109 8.63 -7.02 -1.56
CA LEU A 109 9.55 -8.10 -1.92
C LEU A 109 10.22 -8.67 -0.67
N VAL A 110 10.72 -7.77 0.17
CA VAL A 110 11.60 -8.12 1.28
C VAL A 110 10.80 -8.61 2.50
N ALA A 111 9.51 -8.26 2.60
CA ALA A 111 8.60 -8.90 3.54
C ALA A 111 8.51 -10.43 3.32
N ARG A 112 8.74 -10.92 2.09
CA ARG A 112 8.67 -12.33 1.70
C ARG A 112 10.06 -12.99 1.53
N ALA A 113 11.14 -12.22 1.60
CA ALA A 113 12.50 -12.68 1.36
C ALA A 113 13.17 -13.33 2.60
N SER A 114 14.42 -13.77 2.48
CA SER A 114 15.24 -14.21 3.62
C SER A 114 15.52 -13.06 4.60
N ALA A 115 15.88 -13.39 5.84
CA ALA A 115 16.21 -12.39 6.86
C ALA A 115 17.46 -11.56 6.49
N GLU A 116 18.38 -12.12 5.72
CA GLU A 116 19.61 -11.47 5.25
C GLU A 116 19.31 -10.26 4.32
N LEU A 117 18.26 -10.37 3.51
CA LEU A 117 17.82 -9.32 2.60
C LEU A 117 16.99 -8.24 3.31
N TYR A 118 16.49 -8.53 4.52
CA TYR A 118 15.66 -7.60 5.28
C TYR A 118 16.43 -6.42 5.86
N ALA A 119 17.51 -6.68 6.59
CA ALA A 119 18.21 -5.65 7.35
C ALA A 119 18.75 -4.50 6.47
N PRO A 120 19.36 -4.75 5.30
CA PRO A 120 19.84 -3.67 4.44
C PRO A 120 18.71 -2.77 3.93
N VAL A 121 17.58 -3.38 3.55
CA VAL A 121 16.43 -2.64 3.01
C VAL A 121 15.75 -1.83 4.11
N GLU A 122 15.57 -2.42 5.29
CA GLU A 122 15.00 -1.72 6.45
C GLU A 122 15.85 -0.52 6.86
N ALA A 123 17.18 -0.69 6.95
CA ALA A 123 18.10 0.39 7.28
C ALA A 123 18.06 1.51 6.22
N THR A 124 18.02 1.15 4.94
CA THR A 124 17.95 2.09 3.83
C THR A 124 16.64 2.90 3.85
N LEU A 125 15.50 2.24 4.03
CA LEU A 125 14.20 2.92 4.13
C LEU A 125 14.10 3.77 5.39
N ARG A 126 14.66 3.31 6.52
CA ARG A 126 14.68 4.07 7.78
C ARG A 126 15.53 5.34 7.66
N ALA A 127 16.68 5.26 6.99
CA ALA A 127 17.54 6.42 6.76
C ALA A 127 16.87 7.48 5.87
N ALA A 128 15.90 7.08 5.04
CA ALA A 128 15.16 7.97 4.15
C ALA A 128 13.90 8.60 4.79
N LEU A 129 13.58 8.30 6.05
CA LEU A 129 12.40 8.83 6.74
C LEU A 129 12.31 10.37 6.79
N PRO A 130 13.41 11.14 6.97
CA PRO A 130 13.34 12.60 6.97
C PRO A 130 12.77 13.20 5.67
N ASP A 131 12.86 12.49 4.54
CA ASP A 131 12.32 12.92 3.25
C ASP A 131 10.79 12.67 3.13
N GLY A 132 10.18 11.94 4.09
CA GLY A 132 8.74 11.69 4.24
C GLY A 132 8.07 10.83 3.14
N SER A 133 8.57 10.88 1.91
CA SER A 133 8.04 10.17 0.74
C SER A 133 8.13 8.65 0.85
N THR A 134 9.04 8.14 1.69
CA THR A 134 9.36 6.71 1.81
C THR A 134 8.81 6.08 3.08
N ALA A 135 8.24 6.88 3.98
CA ALA A 135 7.73 6.45 5.29
C ALA A 135 6.68 5.34 5.19
N ALA A 136 5.79 5.43 4.19
CA ALA A 136 4.80 4.39 3.92
C ALA A 136 5.44 3.03 3.58
N GLY A 137 6.53 3.02 2.81
CA GLY A 137 7.28 1.81 2.49
C GLY A 137 7.96 1.21 3.73
N TRP A 138 8.57 2.05 4.56
CA TRP A 138 9.15 1.60 5.83
C TRP A 138 8.09 1.02 6.78
N VAL A 139 6.98 1.74 7.00
CA VAL A 139 5.85 1.26 7.79
C VAL A 139 5.33 -0.07 7.26
N ARG A 140 5.11 -0.16 5.94
CA ARG A 140 4.68 -1.40 5.29
C ARG A 140 5.62 -2.55 5.61
N LEU A 141 6.93 -2.37 5.42
CA LEU A 141 7.94 -3.39 5.68
C LEU A 141 7.87 -3.89 7.14
N ARG A 142 7.81 -2.96 8.10
CA ARG A 142 7.73 -3.27 9.54
C ARG A 142 6.45 -4.02 9.89
N VAL A 143 5.31 -3.55 9.39
CA VAL A 143 4.02 -4.19 9.65
C VAL A 143 3.94 -5.56 9.01
N SER A 144 4.37 -5.73 7.75
CA SER A 144 4.32 -7.02 7.06
C SER A 144 5.17 -8.10 7.75
N ARG A 145 6.31 -7.73 8.33
CA ARG A 145 7.19 -8.65 9.08
C ARG A 145 6.76 -8.92 10.51
N ALA A 146 5.91 -8.08 11.06
CA ALA A 146 5.41 -8.31 12.40
C ALA A 146 4.64 -9.65 12.44
N GLY A 147 4.93 -10.50 13.42
CA GLY A 147 4.23 -11.77 13.58
C GLY A 147 2.74 -11.58 13.85
N LYS A 148 1.94 -12.64 13.68
CA LYS A 148 0.49 -12.58 13.96
C LYS A 148 0.18 -12.21 15.41
N ASP A 149 1.06 -12.61 16.32
CA ASP A 149 0.91 -12.40 17.77
C ASP A 149 1.61 -11.13 18.26
N VAL A 150 2.02 -10.22 17.34
CA VAL A 150 2.65 -8.96 17.74
C VAL A 150 1.64 -8.09 18.48
N ASP A 151 2.03 -7.54 19.62
CA ASP A 151 1.26 -6.50 20.30
C ASP A 151 1.28 -5.20 19.47
N PRO A 152 0.11 -4.69 19.01
CA PRO A 152 0.04 -3.43 18.27
C PRO A 152 0.64 -2.25 19.02
N ALA A 153 0.55 -2.19 20.35
CA ALA A 153 1.11 -1.09 21.13
C ALA A 153 2.65 -1.11 21.11
N ALA A 154 3.25 -2.30 21.27
CA ALA A 154 4.70 -2.47 21.15
C ALA A 154 5.22 -2.14 19.73
N LEU A 155 4.48 -2.56 18.69
CA LEU A 155 4.84 -2.23 17.31
C LEU A 155 4.70 -0.72 17.04
N LEU A 156 3.63 -0.08 17.51
CA LEU A 156 3.43 1.36 17.39
C LEU A 156 4.58 2.14 18.04
N LYS A 157 4.96 1.78 19.27
CA LYS A 157 6.08 2.40 19.98
C LYS A 157 7.38 2.29 19.17
N SER A 158 7.68 1.11 18.64
CA SER A 158 8.86 0.90 17.80
C SER A 158 8.83 1.75 16.51
N LEU A 159 7.65 2.00 15.94
CA LEU A 159 7.49 2.86 14.78
C LEU A 159 7.68 4.34 15.12
N GLN A 160 7.18 4.78 16.28
CA GLN A 160 7.36 6.14 16.79
C GLN A 160 8.83 6.47 17.12
N GLU A 161 9.63 5.47 17.51
CA GLU A 161 11.08 5.63 17.68
C GLU A 161 11.83 5.87 16.35
N GLY A 162 11.23 5.47 15.21
CA GLY A 162 11.78 5.74 13.88
C GLY A 162 11.22 7.01 13.25
N LEU A 163 9.93 7.29 13.46
CA LEU A 163 9.22 8.45 12.95
C LEU A 163 8.40 9.08 14.07
N SER A 164 8.96 10.08 14.75
CA SER A 164 8.38 10.66 15.96
C SER A 164 7.24 11.65 15.72
N ASP A 165 7.14 12.20 14.52
CA ASP A 165 6.02 13.05 14.11
C ASP A 165 4.77 12.19 13.93
N THR A 166 3.76 12.41 14.79
CA THR A 166 2.54 11.61 14.85
C THR A 166 1.62 11.82 13.65
N GLU A 167 1.57 13.04 13.09
CA GLU A 167 0.80 13.32 11.86
C GLU A 167 1.47 12.68 10.63
N ALA A 168 2.80 12.76 10.56
CA ALA A 168 3.56 12.09 9.50
C ALA A 168 3.42 10.57 9.60
N LEU A 169 3.40 10.02 10.82
CA LEU A 169 3.19 8.60 11.06
C LEU A 169 1.76 8.15 10.70
N LEU A 170 0.72 8.93 11.05
CA LEU A 170 -0.64 8.68 10.60
C LEU A 170 -0.70 8.64 9.06
N THR A 171 -0.12 9.63 8.40
CA THR A 171 -0.05 9.71 6.94
C THR A 171 0.68 8.48 6.37
N ALA A 172 1.77 8.06 6.99
CA ALA A 172 2.52 6.87 6.58
C ALA A 172 1.69 5.59 6.73
N PHE A 173 0.91 5.42 7.81
CA PHE A 173 -0.01 4.30 7.97
C PHE A 173 -1.08 4.25 6.88
N LEU A 174 -1.76 5.38 6.66
CA LEU A 174 -2.82 5.48 5.66
C LEU A 174 -2.27 5.19 4.25
N ARG A 175 -1.10 5.73 3.90
CA ARG A 175 -0.44 5.45 2.63
C ARG A 175 0.07 4.02 2.53
N ALA A 176 0.57 3.43 3.61
CA ALA A 176 1.04 2.04 3.62
C ALA A 176 -0.10 1.05 3.35
N GLY A 177 -1.28 1.31 3.91
CA GLY A 177 -2.50 0.55 3.66
C GLY A 177 -3.30 1.00 2.43
N THR A 178 -2.86 2.06 1.74
CA THR A 178 -3.35 2.44 0.41
C THR A 178 -2.60 1.61 -0.61
N ASP A 179 -2.98 0.34 -0.69
CA ASP A 179 -2.42 -0.59 -1.64
C ASP A 179 -3.54 -1.36 -2.36
N ASP A 180 -3.14 -2.15 -3.35
CA ASP A 180 -4.01 -3.01 -4.11
C ASP A 180 -3.98 -4.47 -3.62
N ASP A 181 -3.33 -4.80 -2.50
CA ASP A 181 -3.31 -6.15 -1.94
C ASP A 181 -4.72 -6.63 -1.59
N VAL A 182 -4.89 -7.95 -1.55
CA VAL A 182 -6.13 -8.53 -1.03
C VAL A 182 -6.25 -8.15 0.45
N TRP A 183 -7.40 -7.56 0.82
CA TRP A 183 -7.69 -7.19 2.20
C TRP A 183 -7.55 -8.42 3.13
N GLY A 184 -6.85 -8.25 4.26
CA GLY A 184 -6.58 -9.33 5.22
C GLY A 184 -5.75 -8.86 6.41
N GLU A 185 -5.06 -9.79 7.07
CA GLU A 185 -4.33 -9.57 8.34
C GLU A 185 -3.34 -8.39 8.30
N TYR A 186 -2.72 -8.10 7.14
CA TYR A 186 -1.86 -6.92 7.00
C TYR A 186 -2.64 -5.61 7.21
N HIS A 187 -3.78 -5.47 6.53
CA HIS A 187 -4.62 -4.28 6.61
C HIS A 187 -5.23 -4.12 8.00
N GLU A 188 -5.66 -5.22 8.61
CA GLU A 188 -6.20 -5.23 9.98
C GLU A 188 -5.15 -4.73 10.99
N ARG A 189 -3.88 -5.11 10.81
CA ARG A 189 -2.78 -4.57 11.64
C ARG A 189 -2.53 -3.09 11.38
N VAL A 190 -2.55 -2.62 10.13
CA VAL A 190 -2.44 -1.18 9.83
C VAL A 190 -3.57 -0.41 10.50
N VAL A 191 -4.81 -0.89 10.41
CA VAL A 191 -5.99 -0.27 11.04
C VAL A 191 -5.85 -0.25 12.57
N ALA A 192 -5.40 -1.35 13.18
CA ALA A 192 -5.15 -1.41 14.63
C ALA A 192 -4.08 -0.39 15.08
N LEU A 193 -3.03 -0.19 14.28
CA LEU A 193 -1.99 0.80 14.55
C LEU A 193 -2.50 2.23 14.42
N VAL A 194 -3.32 2.52 13.39
CA VAL A 194 -3.97 3.84 13.27
C VAL A 194 -4.88 4.09 14.47
N ARG A 195 -5.71 3.11 14.85
CA ARG A 195 -6.59 3.22 16.01
C ARG A 195 -5.80 3.52 17.29
N ALA A 196 -4.75 2.73 17.57
CA ALA A 196 -3.90 2.91 18.75
C ALA A 196 -3.17 4.27 18.75
N LEU A 197 -2.74 4.75 17.58
CA LEU A 197 -2.12 6.07 17.44
C LEU A 197 -3.11 7.20 17.78
N VAL A 198 -4.33 7.14 17.25
CA VAL A 198 -5.39 8.14 17.54
C VAL A 198 -5.89 8.04 18.99
N GLU A 199 -5.93 6.84 19.59
CA GLU A 199 -6.25 6.68 21.02
C GLU A 199 -5.19 7.35 21.91
N THR A 200 -3.92 7.27 21.49
CA THR A 200 -2.80 7.90 22.21
C THR A 200 -2.79 9.42 22.03
N ASP A 201 -3.14 9.90 20.83
CA ASP A 201 -3.22 11.31 20.47
C ASP A 201 -4.54 11.61 19.76
N GLY A 202 -5.56 11.95 20.55
CA GLY A 202 -6.91 12.22 20.05
C GLY A 202 -7.01 13.41 19.10
N THR A 203 -5.99 14.27 19.02
CA THR A 203 -5.97 15.40 18.06
C THR A 203 -5.88 14.92 16.61
N LEU A 204 -5.32 13.73 16.40
CA LEU A 204 -5.16 13.10 15.08
C LEU A 204 -6.47 12.62 14.44
N LEU A 205 -7.55 12.55 15.22
CA LEU A 205 -8.87 12.18 14.69
C LEU A 205 -9.30 13.16 13.58
N GLU A 206 -8.99 14.44 13.73
CA GLU A 206 -9.32 15.47 12.74
C GLU A 206 -8.55 15.23 11.43
N ALA A 207 -7.25 14.94 11.53
CA ALA A 207 -6.41 14.60 10.37
C ALA A 207 -6.91 13.32 9.66
N LEU A 208 -7.34 12.30 10.42
CA LEU A 208 -7.92 11.08 9.86
C LEU A 208 -9.23 11.37 9.09
N LEU A 209 -10.10 12.24 9.63
CA LEU A 209 -11.35 12.61 8.96
C LEU A 209 -11.10 13.45 7.70
N LEU A 210 -10.10 14.34 7.70
CA LEU A 210 -9.66 15.04 6.48
C LEU A 210 -9.18 14.05 5.42
N ALA A 211 -8.33 13.09 5.79
CA ALA A 211 -7.84 12.08 4.86
C ALA A 211 -8.98 11.22 4.28
N LEU A 212 -10.00 10.90 5.08
CA LEU A 212 -11.19 10.22 4.59
C LEU A 212 -11.99 11.08 3.59
N GLU A 213 -12.15 12.37 3.88
CA GLU A 213 -12.85 13.29 2.98
C GLU A 213 -12.13 13.43 1.63
N GLU A 214 -10.81 13.60 1.65
CA GLU A 214 -9.98 13.61 0.45
C GLU A 214 -10.11 12.30 -0.32
N ALA A 215 -10.03 11.15 0.36
CA ALA A 215 -10.17 9.83 -0.26
C ALA A 215 -11.56 9.64 -0.90
N LEU A 216 -12.63 10.15 -0.29
CA LEU A 216 -14.00 10.07 -0.84
C LEU A 216 -14.29 11.12 -1.92
N ALA A 217 -13.49 12.18 -2.01
CA ALA A 217 -13.58 13.20 -3.05
C ALA A 217 -12.81 12.78 -4.30
N GLY A 218 -11.62 12.19 -4.12
CA GLY A 218 -10.93 11.46 -5.17
C GLY A 218 -11.81 10.29 -5.59
N LYS A 219 -12.10 10.13 -6.88
CA LYS A 219 -12.76 8.90 -7.39
C LYS A 219 -11.78 7.72 -7.38
N GLU A 220 -10.81 7.74 -6.48
CA GLU A 220 -9.64 6.89 -6.49
C GLU A 220 -9.82 5.73 -5.51
N TRP A 221 -9.69 4.53 -6.05
CA TRP A 221 -9.26 3.35 -5.34
C TRP A 221 -7.72 3.32 -5.46
N PRO A 222 -6.92 3.12 -4.40
CA PRO A 222 -7.23 2.40 -3.15
C PRO A 222 -7.28 3.18 -1.80
N PRO A 223 -7.25 4.53 -1.66
CA PRO A 223 -7.20 5.16 -0.33
C PRO A 223 -8.47 4.98 0.51
N THR A 224 -9.64 4.87 -0.14
CA THR A 224 -10.94 4.90 0.56
C THR A 224 -11.15 3.78 1.59
N PRO A 225 -10.89 2.49 1.29
CA PRO A 225 -11.10 1.39 2.24
C PRO A 225 -10.30 1.51 3.53
N ILE A 226 -9.02 1.92 3.47
CA ILE A 226 -8.17 1.99 4.66
C ILE A 226 -8.59 3.14 5.57
N ALA A 227 -8.90 4.32 5.01
CA ALA A 227 -9.40 5.46 5.78
C ALA A 227 -10.75 5.15 6.46
N LEU A 228 -11.69 4.53 5.74
CA LEU A 228 -12.96 4.09 6.32
C LEU A 228 -12.78 3.05 7.42
N ALA A 229 -11.90 2.06 7.22
CA ALA A 229 -11.63 1.05 8.24
C ALA A 229 -10.98 1.64 9.50
N ALA A 230 -10.06 2.60 9.33
CA ALA A 230 -9.46 3.32 10.44
C ALA A 230 -10.50 4.14 11.23
N VAL A 231 -11.40 4.85 10.54
CA VAL A 231 -12.50 5.59 11.19
C VAL A 231 -13.46 4.63 11.89
N ALA A 232 -13.79 3.49 11.27
CA ALA A 232 -14.63 2.47 11.90
C ALA A 232 -14.00 1.91 13.19
N ALA A 233 -12.71 1.59 13.16
CA ALA A 233 -11.99 1.12 14.34
C ALA A 233 -11.92 2.18 15.45
N CYS A 234 -11.75 3.46 15.11
CA CYS A 234 -11.81 4.55 16.07
C CYS A 234 -13.23 4.71 16.66
N ALA A 235 -14.28 4.61 15.84
CA ALA A 235 -15.67 4.70 16.30
C ALA A 235 -16.04 3.55 17.23
N GLU A 236 -15.51 2.35 16.99
CA GLU A 236 -15.68 1.21 17.89
C GLU A 236 -15.04 1.45 19.26
N ALA A 237 -13.79 1.93 19.29
CA ALA A 237 -13.02 2.06 20.52
C ALA A 237 -13.34 3.33 21.34
N MET A 238 -13.66 4.44 20.67
CA MET A 238 -13.89 5.75 21.30
C MET A 238 -15.12 6.46 20.69
N PRO A 239 -16.33 5.88 20.76
CA PRO A 239 -17.50 6.30 19.98
C PRO A 239 -17.87 7.78 20.12
N ASP A 240 -17.70 8.37 21.30
CA ASP A 240 -18.09 9.77 21.54
C ASP A 240 -17.24 10.77 20.75
N ALA A 241 -15.95 10.47 20.49
CA ALA A 241 -15.04 11.37 19.83
C ALA A 241 -15.36 11.54 18.33
N PRO A 242 -15.47 10.46 17.51
CA PRO A 242 -15.94 10.57 16.12
C PRO A 242 -17.36 11.11 16.01
N ASN A 243 -18.29 10.73 16.91
CA ASN A 243 -19.66 11.27 16.94
C ASN A 243 -19.66 12.80 17.11
N LYS A 244 -18.82 13.32 17.99
CA LYS A 244 -18.68 14.76 18.17
C LYS A 244 -18.05 15.42 16.95
N ALA A 245 -16.90 14.91 16.49
CA ALA A 245 -16.16 15.50 15.37
C ALA A 245 -16.99 15.54 14.06
N LEU A 246 -17.71 14.47 13.73
CA LEU A 246 -18.57 14.42 12.55
C LEU A 246 -19.77 15.38 12.64
N ARG A 247 -20.35 15.55 13.84
CA ARG A 247 -21.42 16.53 14.09
C ARG A 247 -20.90 17.97 13.96
N ASP A 248 -19.79 18.28 14.60
CA ASP A 248 -19.19 19.62 14.61
C ASP A 248 -18.80 20.07 13.19
N ARG A 249 -18.40 19.13 12.33
CA ARG A 249 -18.09 19.37 10.91
C ARG A 249 -19.31 19.51 9.99
N GLY A 250 -20.52 19.23 10.47
CA GLY A 250 -21.70 19.12 9.61
C GLY A 250 -21.59 17.97 8.59
N GLN A 251 -20.69 17.02 8.82
CA GLN A 251 -20.31 15.94 7.90
C GLN A 251 -21.09 14.64 8.20
N GLY A 252 -22.35 14.75 8.65
CA GLY A 252 -23.20 13.60 8.95
C GLY A 252 -23.39 12.63 7.76
N ASP A 253 -23.19 13.11 6.52
CA ASP A 253 -23.28 12.31 5.30
C ASP A 253 -21.92 11.73 4.82
N LEU A 254 -20.79 12.02 5.49
CA LEU A 254 -19.47 11.56 5.04
C LEU A 254 -19.39 10.03 4.97
N LEU A 255 -19.83 9.34 6.03
CA LEU A 255 -19.88 7.89 6.04
C LEU A 255 -20.96 7.33 5.11
N VAL A 256 -22.08 8.05 4.93
CA VAL A 256 -23.12 7.69 3.98
C VAL A 256 -22.57 7.70 2.54
N ARG A 257 -21.72 8.67 2.17
CA ARG A 257 -21.00 8.68 0.89
C ARG A 257 -20.13 7.43 0.74
N GLY A 258 -19.47 6.99 1.81
CA GLY A 258 -18.73 5.73 1.86
C GLY A 258 -19.59 4.50 1.52
N THR A 259 -20.85 4.45 1.97
CA THR A 259 -21.77 3.34 1.65
C THR A 259 -22.16 3.27 0.17
N ARG A 260 -21.95 4.35 -0.60
CA ARG A 260 -22.30 4.47 -2.02
C ARG A 260 -21.12 4.26 -2.97
N GLN A 261 -19.95 3.88 -2.45
CA GLN A 261 -18.75 3.62 -3.25
C GLN A 261 -18.96 2.39 -4.15
N ALA A 262 -19.29 2.61 -5.43
CA ALA A 262 -19.72 1.55 -6.36
C ALA A 262 -18.67 0.48 -6.61
N ASP A 263 -17.39 0.87 -6.67
CA ASP A 263 -16.30 0.00 -7.11
C ASP A 263 -15.57 -0.71 -5.95
N SER A 264 -16.03 -0.55 -4.69
CA SER A 264 -15.38 -1.17 -3.53
C SER A 264 -16.38 -1.73 -2.51
N TYR A 265 -16.52 -3.06 -2.51
CA TYR A 265 -17.27 -3.77 -1.47
C TYR A 265 -16.69 -3.50 -0.08
N THR A 266 -15.36 -3.52 0.06
CA THR A 266 -14.68 -3.27 1.34
C THR A 266 -14.99 -1.87 1.86
N ALA A 267 -14.92 -0.84 1.02
CA ALA A 267 -15.27 0.53 1.44
C ALA A 267 -16.71 0.60 1.98
N ARG A 268 -17.68 0.06 1.23
CA ARG A 268 -19.08 0.06 1.66
C ARG A 268 -19.27 -0.65 3.01
N ARG A 269 -18.64 -1.83 3.18
CA ARG A 269 -18.69 -2.58 4.43
C ARG A 269 -18.15 -1.75 5.60
N GLN A 270 -16.96 -1.15 5.45
CA GLN A 270 -16.33 -0.37 6.52
C GLN A 270 -17.13 0.90 6.85
N ALA A 271 -17.74 1.55 5.87
CA ALA A 271 -18.63 2.69 6.09
C ALA A 271 -19.87 2.31 6.92
N ILE A 272 -20.51 1.17 6.60
CA ILE A 272 -21.65 0.64 7.37
C ILE A 272 -21.22 0.29 8.80
N THR A 273 -20.07 -0.35 8.95
CA THR A 273 -19.48 -0.67 10.25
C THR A 273 -19.26 0.60 11.08
N ALA A 274 -18.63 1.63 10.51
CA ALA A 274 -18.45 2.92 11.19
C ALA A 274 -19.79 3.53 11.63
N LEU A 275 -20.78 3.59 10.74
CA LEU A 275 -22.13 4.10 11.05
C LEU A 275 -22.80 3.34 12.20
N SER A 276 -22.57 2.04 12.32
CA SER A 276 -23.19 1.22 13.38
C SER A 276 -22.70 1.56 14.80
N TYR A 277 -21.54 2.20 14.93
CA TYR A 277 -20.98 2.64 16.20
C TYR A 277 -21.33 4.10 16.53
N LEU A 278 -21.86 4.85 15.57
CA LEU A 278 -22.30 6.22 15.78
C LEU A 278 -23.71 6.26 16.36
N ARG A 279 -23.98 7.22 17.24
CA ARG A 279 -25.26 7.39 17.97
C ARG A 279 -25.91 8.72 17.66
#